data_AF-A0A4Y2ASY1-F1
#
_entry.id   AF-A0A4Y2ASY1-F1
#
_cell.length_a   1.000
_cell.length_b   1.000
_cell.length_c   1.000
_cell.angle_alpha   90.00
_cell.angle_beta   90.00
_cell.angle_gamma   90.00
#
_symmetry.space_group_name_H-M   'P 1'
#
loop_
_entity.id
_entity.type
_entity.pdbx_description
1 polymer ?
#
loop_
_entity_poly.entity_id
_entity_poly.type
_entity_poly.pdbx_seq_one_letter_code
_entity_poly.pdbx_strand_id
1 'polypeptide(L)'
;MELKTATYHPLAPSSYIPLPSKLAAKKAVINIKNTDKKCFVWSVLAALHPVRQNAERVSHYTSMEQELRLGKVTCPVQPCKVPIIENLNNLHINVFGFEDDEVFPLYISKRGHPNHQPFVYNSR
;
A
#
# COMPACT_ATOMS: atom_id res chain seq x y z
N MET A 1 28.62 -0.09 -5.16
CA MET A 1 27.16 -0.11 -4.91
C MET A 1 26.95 -1.00 -3.71
N GLU A 2 26.69 -0.44 -2.54
CA GLU A 2 26.35 -1.21 -1.33
C GLU A 2 24.84 -1.49 -1.34
N LEU A 3 24.49 -2.76 -1.55
CA LEU A 3 23.12 -3.23 -1.40
C LEU A 3 22.85 -3.43 0.10
N LYS A 4 22.25 -2.42 0.75
CA LYS A 4 21.76 -2.56 2.12
C LYS A 4 20.45 -3.35 2.10
N THR A 5 20.52 -4.63 2.43
CA THR A 5 19.34 -5.47 2.65
C THR A 5 18.76 -5.15 4.03
N ALA A 6 17.65 -4.43 4.10
CA ALA A 6 16.87 -4.30 5.32
C ALA A 6 16.15 -5.63 5.60
N THR A 7 16.43 -6.22 6.76
CA THR A 7 15.82 -7.47 7.20
C THR A 7 14.35 -7.20 7.55
N TYR A 8 13.43 -7.61 6.66
CA TYR A 8 11.99 -7.48 6.87
C TYR A 8 11.53 -8.40 8.01
N HIS A 9 11.21 -7.82 9.16
CA HIS A 9 10.51 -8.51 10.25
C HIS A 9 9.01 -8.28 10.04
N PRO A 10 8.21 -9.30 9.69
CA PRO A 10 6.76 -9.11 9.57
C PRO A 10 6.18 -8.83 10.95
N LEU A 11 5.91 -7.56 11.26
CA LEU A 11 5.10 -7.22 12.43
C LEU A 11 3.67 -7.73 12.24
N ALA A 12 3.04 -8.05 13.37
CA ALA A 12 1.67 -8.52 13.42
C ALA A 12 0.77 -7.60 12.57
N PRO A 13 0.01 -8.15 11.60
CA PRO A 13 -0.85 -7.34 10.74
C PRO A 13 -2.06 -6.88 11.54
N SER A 14 -1.94 -5.76 12.23
CA SER A 14 -3.06 -5.10 12.88
C SER A 14 -3.35 -3.78 12.19
N SER A 15 -4.66 -3.53 12.03
CA SER A 15 -5.35 -2.26 11.80
C SER A 15 -4.52 -0.97 11.83
N TYR A 16 -4.88 -0.01 10.97
CA TYR A 16 -4.45 1.40 10.95
C TYR A 16 -3.20 1.75 11.78
N ILE A 17 -2.08 1.96 11.09
CA ILE A 17 -0.86 2.52 11.69
C ILE A 17 -0.85 4.02 11.38
N PRO A 18 -0.78 4.91 12.38
CA PRO A 18 -0.68 6.34 12.13
C PRO A 18 0.52 6.68 11.25
N LEU A 19 0.33 7.59 10.29
CA LEU A 19 1.45 8.11 9.53
C LEU A 19 2.33 8.97 10.46
N PRO A 20 3.66 8.84 10.35
CA PRO A 20 4.59 9.81 10.91
C PRO A 20 4.26 11.23 10.43
N SER A 21 4.41 12.22 11.30
CA SER A 21 3.97 13.61 11.08
C SER A 21 4.56 14.22 9.81
N LYS A 22 5.81 13.86 9.45
CA LYS A 22 6.49 14.34 8.22
C LYS A 22 5.81 13.85 6.93
N LEU A 23 5.31 12.61 6.90
CA LEU A 23 4.58 12.08 5.74
C LEU A 23 3.15 12.60 5.69
N ALA A 24 2.48 12.69 6.84
CA ALA A 24 1.14 13.27 6.94
C ALA A 24 1.10 14.72 6.44
N ALA A 25 2.13 15.51 6.75
CA ALA A 25 2.25 16.91 6.32
C ALA A 25 2.35 17.05 4.79
N LYS A 26 2.95 16.09 4.09
CA LYS A 26 3.10 16.13 2.63
C LYS A 26 1.81 15.88 1.87
N LYS A 27 0.75 15.37 2.53
CA LYS A 27 -0.56 15.03 1.94
C LYS A 27 -0.49 14.17 0.66
N ALA A 28 0.66 13.53 0.41
CA ALA A 28 0.92 12.72 -0.78
C ALA A 28 0.53 11.25 -0.57
N VAL A 29 0.18 10.87 0.67
CA VAL A 29 -0.15 9.50 1.07
C VAL A 29 -1.51 9.51 1.75
N ILE A 30 -2.43 8.66 1.27
CA ILE A 30 -3.72 8.42 1.91
C ILE A 30 -3.52 7.29 2.93
N ASN A 31 -3.65 7.59 4.22
CA ASN A 31 -3.53 6.58 5.26
C ASN A 31 -4.91 6.03 5.65
N ILE A 32 -5.32 4.94 5.03
CA ILE A 32 -6.64 4.36 5.27
C ILE A 32 -6.77 3.87 6.72
N LYS A 33 -7.80 4.34 7.42
CA LYS A 33 -8.18 3.94 8.77
C LYS A 33 -9.02 2.66 8.73
N ASN A 34 -8.36 1.51 8.59
CA ASN A 34 -9.00 0.20 8.60
C ASN A 34 -8.80 -0.53 9.95
N THR A 35 -9.81 -1.29 10.38
CA THR A 35 -9.75 -2.16 11.58
C THR A 35 -9.43 -3.62 11.25
N ASP A 36 -9.43 -3.97 9.97
CA ASP A 36 -9.13 -5.31 9.46
C ASP A 36 -7.66 -5.45 9.02
N LYS A 37 -7.33 -6.56 8.35
CA LYS A 37 -5.99 -6.83 7.79
C LYS A 37 -5.87 -6.47 6.30
N LYS A 38 -6.85 -5.76 5.73
CA LYS A 38 -6.97 -5.48 4.29
C LYS A 38 -6.42 -4.10 3.90
N CYS A 39 -5.50 -3.54 4.68
CA CYS A 39 -4.89 -2.23 4.43
C CYS A 39 -4.34 -2.08 3.00
N PHE A 40 -3.70 -3.13 2.46
CA PHE A 40 -3.24 -3.16 1.07
C PHE A 40 -4.40 -2.98 0.08
N VAL A 41 -5.50 -3.73 0.26
CA VAL A 41 -6.70 -3.66 -0.61
C VAL A 41 -7.26 -2.25 -0.60
N TRP A 42 -7.49 -1.69 0.59
CA TRP A 42 -8.07 -0.37 0.72
C TRP A 42 -7.15 0.73 0.17
N SER A 43 -5.83 0.59 0.31
CA SER A 43 -4.87 1.55 -0.23
C SER A 43 -4.85 1.53 -1.76
N VAL A 44 -4.96 0.36 -2.38
CA VAL A 44 -5.05 0.24 -3.84
C VAL A 44 -6.36 0.84 -4.34
N LEU A 45 -7.50 0.50 -3.72
CA LEU A 45 -8.80 1.05 -4.10
C LEU A 45 -8.87 2.57 -3.94
N ALA A 46 -8.24 3.13 -2.90
CA ALA A 46 -8.21 4.58 -2.68
C ALA A 46 -7.46 5.35 -3.78
N ALA A 47 -6.43 4.76 -4.40
CA ALA A 47 -5.76 5.40 -5.53
C ALA A 47 -6.51 5.17 -6.85
N LEU A 48 -7.19 4.04 -7.01
CA LEU A 48 -8.05 3.79 -8.17
C LEU A 48 -9.29 4.69 -8.17
N HIS A 49 -9.80 5.02 -6.98
CA HIS A 49 -11.01 5.83 -6.78
C HIS A 49 -10.73 7.02 -5.86
N PRO A 50 -10.05 8.08 -6.34
CA PRO A 50 -9.69 9.22 -5.51
C PRO A 50 -10.93 9.92 -4.91
N VAL A 51 -10.99 9.97 -3.58
CA VAL A 51 -12.04 10.69 -2.83
C VAL A 51 -11.50 12.02 -2.32
N ARG A 52 -12.29 13.10 -2.44
CA ARG A 52 -11.86 14.46 -2.01
C ARG A 52 -11.96 14.70 -0.51
N GLN A 53 -12.95 14.12 0.16
CA GLN A 53 -13.25 14.38 1.58
C GLN A 53 -13.20 13.08 2.37
N ASN A 54 -12.47 13.08 3.49
CA ASN A 54 -12.33 11.93 4.37
C ASN A 54 -11.87 10.64 3.64
N ALA A 55 -10.94 10.79 2.70
CA ALA A 55 -10.44 9.71 1.84
C ALA A 55 -9.83 8.54 2.63
N GLU A 56 -9.51 8.75 3.92
CA GLU A 56 -9.02 7.70 4.80
C GLU A 56 -10.10 6.69 5.25
N ARG A 57 -11.39 6.95 5.02
CA ARG A 57 -12.48 6.09 5.51
C ARG A 57 -12.70 4.89 4.59
N VAL A 58 -12.60 3.69 5.15
CA VAL A 58 -12.88 2.42 4.44
C VAL A 58 -14.28 2.40 3.81
N SER A 59 -15.28 3.03 4.44
CA SER A 59 -16.66 3.06 3.96
C SER A 59 -16.83 3.61 2.54
N HIS A 60 -15.89 4.41 2.04
CA HIS A 60 -15.92 4.89 0.65
C HIS A 60 -15.61 3.80 -0.38
N TYR A 61 -14.90 2.75 0.03
CA TYR A 61 -14.34 1.74 -0.87
C TYR A 61 -14.94 0.34 -0.66
N THR A 62 -15.74 0.14 0.39
CA THR A 62 -16.28 -1.19 0.74
C THR A 62 -17.10 -1.81 -0.39
N SER A 63 -17.89 -1.02 -1.13
CA SER A 63 -18.66 -1.50 -2.28
C SER A 63 -17.78 -1.94 -3.46
N MET A 64 -16.53 -1.47 -3.51
CA MET A 64 -15.55 -1.71 -4.57
C MET A 64 -14.55 -2.81 -4.18
N GLU A 65 -14.71 -3.48 -3.04
CA GLU A 65 -13.75 -4.47 -2.55
C GLU A 65 -13.47 -5.57 -3.59
N GLN A 66 -14.49 -5.97 -4.34
CA GLN A 66 -14.41 -7.03 -5.35
C GLN A 66 -13.72 -6.60 -6.65
N GLU A 67 -13.44 -5.30 -6.85
CA GLU A 67 -12.74 -4.82 -8.04
C GLU A 67 -11.26 -5.23 -8.03
N LEU A 68 -10.65 -5.34 -6.84
CA LEU A 68 -9.27 -5.76 -6.70
C LEU A 68 -9.16 -7.29 -6.57
N ARG A 69 -8.57 -7.92 -7.58
CA ARG A 69 -8.37 -9.37 -7.61
C ARG A 69 -7.12 -9.77 -6.84
N LEU A 70 -7.28 -10.45 -5.70
CA LEU A 70 -6.16 -11.02 -4.94
C LEU A 70 -5.75 -12.44 -5.40
N GLY A 71 -6.63 -13.13 -6.13
CA GLY A 71 -6.41 -14.52 -6.53
C GLY A 71 -6.25 -15.44 -5.31
N LYS A 72 -5.10 -16.13 -5.21
CA LYS A 72 -4.75 -17.00 -4.07
C LYS A 72 -4.03 -16.26 -2.93
N VAL A 73 -3.79 -14.96 -3.06
CA VAL A 73 -3.10 -14.17 -2.04
C VAL A 73 -4.10 -13.81 -0.93
N THR A 74 -3.71 -14.03 0.32
CA THR A 74 -4.49 -13.67 1.50
C THR A 74 -3.90 -12.43 2.18
N CYS A 75 -4.73 -11.74 2.96
CA CYS A 75 -4.31 -10.60 3.75
C CYS A 75 -3.72 -11.05 5.11
N PRO A 76 -2.65 -10.40 5.62
CA PRO A 76 -1.94 -9.26 5.02
C PRO A 76 -1.12 -9.65 3.79
N VAL A 77 -1.10 -8.77 2.79
CA VAL A 77 -0.31 -8.99 1.57
C VAL A 77 1.17 -8.74 1.88
N GLN A 78 2.00 -9.76 1.64
CA GLN A 78 3.46 -9.60 1.71
C GLN A 78 3.98 -8.91 0.44
N PRO A 79 5.00 -8.03 0.53
CA PRO A 79 5.58 -7.35 -0.64
C PRO A 79 5.99 -8.31 -1.77
N CYS A 80 6.48 -9.51 -1.44
CA CYS A 80 6.86 -10.52 -2.43
C CYS A 80 5.68 -11.10 -3.24
N LYS A 81 4.43 -10.91 -2.80
CA LYS A 81 3.21 -11.34 -3.49
C LYS A 81 2.59 -10.25 -4.36
N VAL A 82 3.05 -9.01 -4.24
CA VAL A 82 2.54 -7.87 -5.02
C VAL A 82 2.63 -8.10 -6.54
N PRO A 83 3.70 -8.69 -7.11
CA PRO A 83 3.74 -8.97 -8.55
C PRO A 83 2.57 -9.83 -9.05
N ILE A 84 2.05 -10.74 -8.22
CA ILE A 84 0.91 -11.59 -8.57
C ILE A 84 -0.35 -10.73 -8.71
N ILE A 85 -0.59 -9.86 -7.72
CA ILE A 85 -1.75 -8.95 -7.71
C ILE A 85 -1.64 -7.93 -8.85
N GLU A 86 -0.45 -7.37 -9.06
CA GLU A 86 -0.15 -6.46 -10.16
C GLU A 86 -0.51 -7.09 -11.52
N ASN A 87 -0.08 -8.33 -11.75
CA ASN A 87 -0.39 -9.07 -12.97
C ASN A 87 -1.88 -9.37 -13.13
N LEU A 88 -2.56 -9.76 -12.06
CA LEU A 88 -4.00 -10.10 -12.10
C LEU A 88 -4.91 -8.92 -12.43
N ASN A 89 -4.47 -7.71 -12.08
CA ASN A 89 -5.28 -6.48 -12.23
C ASN A 89 -4.74 -5.55 -13.32
N ASN A 90 -3.63 -5.93 -13.97
CA ASN A 90 -2.90 -5.08 -14.90
C ASN A 90 -2.56 -3.68 -14.32
N LEU A 91 -2.11 -3.65 -13.07
CA LEU A 91 -1.73 -2.42 -12.37
C LEU A 91 -0.22 -2.18 -12.45
N HIS A 92 0.22 -1.05 -11.91
CA HIS A 92 1.61 -0.75 -11.61
C HIS A 92 1.68 -0.34 -10.14
N ILE A 93 2.26 -1.19 -9.30
CA ILE A 93 2.23 -1.01 -7.85
C ILE A 93 3.66 -0.83 -7.35
N ASN A 94 3.87 0.24 -6.59
CA ASN A 94 5.06 0.41 -5.77
C ASN A 94 4.66 0.23 -4.31
N VAL A 95 5.56 -0.28 -3.48
CA VAL A 95 5.35 -0.46 -2.05
C VAL A 95 6.60 0.06 -1.37
N PHE A 96 6.43 1.05 -0.52
CA PHE A 96 7.52 1.61 0.28
C PHE A 96 7.25 1.39 1.75
N GLY A 97 8.24 0.92 2.51
CA GLY A 97 8.25 0.91 3.96
C GLY A 97 8.68 2.26 4.53
N PHE A 98 8.46 2.44 5.82
CA PHE A 98 8.88 3.63 6.55
C PHE A 98 9.41 3.26 7.92
N GLU A 99 10.68 3.54 8.17
CA GLU A 99 11.39 3.26 9.42
C GLU A 99 12.38 4.41 9.69
N ASP A 100 12.57 4.79 10.96
CA ASP A 100 13.53 5.83 11.36
C ASP A 100 13.45 7.15 10.58
N ASP A 101 12.23 7.60 10.29
CA ASP A 101 11.95 8.78 9.47
C ASP A 101 12.36 8.68 7.98
N GLU A 102 12.77 7.51 7.52
CA GLU A 102 13.17 7.23 6.14
C GLU A 102 12.16 6.37 5.39
N VAL A 103 11.92 6.71 4.11
CA VAL A 103 11.12 5.92 3.19
C VAL A 103 12.07 5.03 2.39
N PHE A 104 11.82 3.72 2.37
CA PHE A 104 12.60 2.78 1.57
C PHE A 104 11.71 1.86 0.73
N PRO A 105 12.13 1.45 -0.47
CA PRO A 105 11.33 0.58 -1.32
C PRO A 105 11.29 -0.85 -0.76
N LEU A 106 10.09 -1.40 -0.58
CA LEU A 106 9.83 -2.82 -0.31
C LEU A 106 9.56 -3.59 -1.61
N TYR A 107 8.91 -2.94 -2.57
CA TYR A 107 8.67 -3.45 -3.92
C TYR A 107 8.53 -2.29 -4.89
N ILE A 108 9.26 -2.34 -6.01
CA ILE A 108 9.09 -1.41 -7.12
C ILE A 108 8.68 -2.23 -8.34
N SER A 109 7.60 -1.83 -9.00
CA SER A 109 7.18 -2.50 -10.23
C SER A 109 8.28 -2.43 -11.28
N LYS A 110 8.44 -3.52 -12.01
CA LYS A 110 9.39 -3.62 -13.14
C LYS A 110 8.72 -3.32 -14.48
N ARG A 111 7.42 -3.01 -14.48
CA ARG A 111 6.66 -2.72 -15.71
C ARG A 111 7.03 -1.32 -16.21
N GLY A 112 7.31 -1.20 -17.51
CA GLY A 112 7.60 0.08 -18.13
C GLY A 112 6.33 0.85 -18.52
N HIS A 113 6.36 2.18 -18.33
CA HIS A 113 5.41 3.21 -18.81
C HIS A 113 4.20 3.61 -17.92
N PRO A 114 3.67 4.85 -18.07
CA PRO A 114 3.74 5.90 -17.03
C PRO A 114 2.35 6.33 -16.49
N ASN A 115 2.36 7.27 -15.54
CA ASN A 115 1.23 8.09 -15.07
C ASN A 115 0.37 7.60 -13.90
N HIS A 116 0.85 6.74 -12.99
CA HIS A 116 0.08 6.47 -11.76
C HIS A 116 0.90 6.54 -10.47
N GLN A 117 0.22 7.07 -9.44
CA GLN A 117 0.78 7.50 -8.16
C GLN A 117 1.50 6.37 -7.42
N PRO A 118 2.68 6.64 -6.81
CA PRO A 118 3.36 5.69 -5.96
C PRO A 118 2.50 5.36 -4.73
N PHE A 119 2.36 4.08 -4.41
CA PHE A 119 1.70 3.63 -3.18
C PHE A 119 2.75 3.45 -2.08
N VAL A 120 2.53 4.06 -0.91
CA VAL A 120 3.38 3.91 0.27
C VAL A 120 2.63 3.04 1.27
N TYR A 121 3.26 1.97 1.74
CA TYR A 121 2.68 1.01 2.66
C TYR A 121 3.50 0.98 3.94
N ASN A 122 2.92 1.48 5.03
CA ASN A 122 3.57 1.41 6.33
C ASN A 122 3.46 -0.02 6.88
N SER A 123 4.46 -0.87 6.63
CA SER A 123 4.85 -1.89 7.60
C SER A 123 5.95 -1.29 8.45
N ARG A 124 5.66 -1.04 9.72
CA ARG A 124 6.70 -1.21 10.72
C ARG A 124 7.09 -2.69 10.76
#